data_AF-A0A7C1HYS5-F1
#
_entry.id   AF-A0A7C1HYS5-F1
#
_cell.length_a   1.000
_cell.length_b   1.000
_cell.length_c   1.000
_cell.angle_alpha   90.00
_cell.angle_beta   90.00
_cell.angle_gamma   90.00
#
_symmetry.space_group_name_H-M   'P 1'
#
loop_
_entity.id
_entity.type
_entity.pdbx_description
1 polymer ?
#
loop_
_entity_poly.entity_id
_entity_poly.type
_entity_poly.pdbx_seq_one_letter_code
_entity_poly.pdbx_strand_id
1 'polypeptide(L)'
;MSRRKGGEDFYFIQKVAQNGYFNTCTSTRVIPSPRPSDRVPFGTGPAISNMLASPSREFLTYNTESFKMLSEFFSIIEKESETKFYRRYLKMLHPVFREYLISINFRDALTEIHSNSSSTQSFMKRFWRYFNMFRILKFLHHARENGICDLPVVPMAKQFLEDKGLILKGKHEVRDILTLYRQLDRGAIPDLPR
;
A
#
# COMPACT_ATOMS: atom_id res chain seq x y z
N MET A 1 26.22 17.06 -2.79
CA MET A 1 24.98 16.25 -2.66
C MET A 1 25.36 14.77 -2.63
N SER A 2 24.98 14.01 -1.61
CA SER A 2 25.43 12.62 -1.45
C SER A 2 24.94 11.71 -2.59
N ARG A 3 25.87 10.98 -3.21
CA ARG A 3 25.66 10.07 -4.37
C ARG A 3 24.93 8.76 -4.04
N ARG A 4 24.37 8.63 -2.82
CA ARG A 4 23.71 7.41 -2.30
C ARG A 4 22.23 7.63 -2.00
N LYS A 5 21.52 8.39 -2.84
CA LYS A 5 20.08 8.59 -2.67
C LYS A 5 19.33 7.48 -3.38
N GLY A 6 18.87 6.49 -2.63
CA GLY A 6 17.83 5.58 -3.13
C GLY A 6 16.50 6.31 -3.29
N GLY A 7 15.62 5.79 -4.15
CA GLY A 7 14.22 6.20 -4.21
C GLY A 7 13.85 7.25 -5.26
N GLU A 8 14.80 7.67 -6.10
CA GLU A 8 14.51 8.46 -7.30
C GLU A 8 13.39 7.84 -8.15
N ASP A 9 13.44 6.52 -8.34
CA ASP A 9 12.43 5.74 -9.06
C ASP A 9 11.03 5.96 -8.49
N PHE A 10 10.86 6.09 -7.17
CA PHE A 10 9.54 6.35 -6.56
C PHE A 10 9.01 7.74 -6.92
N TYR A 11 9.87 8.75 -6.95
CA TYR A 11 9.48 10.10 -7.38
C TYR A 11 9.14 10.12 -8.87
N PHE A 12 9.91 9.41 -9.69
CA PHE A 12 9.65 9.28 -11.12
C PHE A 12 8.31 8.57 -11.38
N ILE A 13 8.10 7.38 -10.79
CA ILE A 13 6.86 6.60 -10.92
C ILE A 13 5.66 7.42 -10.45
N GLN A 14 5.75 8.11 -9.32
CA GLN A 14 4.65 8.94 -8.85
C GLN A 14 4.32 10.06 -9.84
N LYS A 15 5.34 10.73 -10.40
CA LYS A 15 5.14 11.82 -11.37
C LYS A 15 4.51 11.29 -12.67
N VAL A 16 4.96 10.15 -13.16
CA VAL A 16 4.39 9.49 -14.35
C VAL A 16 2.95 9.05 -14.07
N ALA A 17 2.69 8.36 -12.95
CA ALA A 17 1.37 7.88 -12.58
C ALA A 17 0.33 9.01 -12.47
N GLN A 18 0.73 10.19 -11.95
CA GLN A 18 -0.13 11.37 -11.86
C GLN A 18 -0.45 12.03 -13.21
N ASN A 19 0.43 11.88 -14.20
CA ASN A 19 0.21 12.39 -15.55
C ASN A 19 -0.62 11.45 -16.44
N GLY A 20 -0.72 10.17 -16.06
CA GLY A 20 -1.40 9.14 -16.83
C GLY A 20 -0.57 8.67 -18.03
N TYR A 21 -1.24 8.12 -19.04
CA TYR A 21 -0.63 7.63 -20.30
C TYR A 21 0.41 6.52 -20.14
N PHE A 22 0.24 5.67 -19.12
CA PHE A 22 0.99 4.42 -18.99
C PHE A 22 0.06 3.24 -19.28
N ASN A 23 0.66 2.09 -19.62
CA ASN A 23 -0.07 0.86 -19.86
C ASN A 23 0.62 -0.31 -19.12
N THR A 24 -0.11 -1.39 -18.90
CA THR A 24 0.40 -2.58 -18.22
C THR A 24 0.91 -3.58 -19.26
N CYS A 25 2.16 -4.03 -19.12
CA CYS A 25 2.72 -5.09 -19.95
C CYS A 25 2.52 -6.45 -19.25
N THR A 26 1.57 -7.26 -19.74
CA THR A 26 1.24 -8.58 -19.17
C THR A 26 1.80 -9.75 -19.99
N SER A 27 2.34 -9.49 -21.19
CA SER A 27 2.85 -10.52 -22.10
C SER A 27 4.31 -10.91 -21.84
N THR A 28 5.03 -10.15 -21.03
CA THR A 28 6.47 -10.34 -20.79
C THR A 28 6.73 -10.58 -19.32
N ARG A 29 7.65 -11.52 -19.02
CA ARG A 29 8.12 -11.77 -17.66
C ARG A 29 9.52 -11.22 -17.48
N VAL A 30 9.69 -10.32 -16.52
CA VAL A 30 11.02 -9.87 -16.05
C VAL A 30 11.39 -10.69 -14.81
N ILE A 31 12.56 -11.31 -14.82
CA ILE A 31 13.09 -12.08 -13.67
C ILE A 31 14.34 -11.35 -13.16
N PRO A 32 14.20 -10.44 -12.17
CA PRO A 32 15.36 -9.75 -11.62
C PRO A 32 16.25 -10.73 -10.87
N SER A 33 17.57 -10.60 -11.03
CA SER A 33 18.55 -11.41 -10.30
C SER A 33 18.55 -11.02 -8.81
N PRO A 34 18.27 -11.96 -7.88
CA PRO A 34 18.31 -11.69 -6.45
C PRO A 34 19.77 -11.75 -5.98
N ARG A 35 20.46 -10.61 -5.98
CA ARG A 35 21.85 -10.52 -5.54
C ARG A 35 22.00 -9.51 -4.39
N PRO A 36 22.88 -9.79 -3.40
CA PRO A 36 23.32 -8.79 -2.43
C PRO A 36 23.86 -7.55 -3.15
N SER A 37 23.56 -6.36 -2.63
CA SER A 37 24.12 -5.11 -3.16
C SER A 37 24.00 -3.98 -2.14
N ASP A 38 25.05 -3.19 -2.02
CA ASP A 38 25.21 -2.04 -1.12
C ASP A 38 25.08 -0.69 -1.85
N ARG A 39 24.85 -0.71 -3.18
CA ARG A 39 24.74 0.49 -4.03
C ARG A 39 23.65 1.46 -3.60
N VAL A 40 22.62 0.97 -2.91
CA VAL A 40 21.46 1.72 -2.45
C VAL A 40 21.15 1.38 -1.00
N PRO A 41 20.59 2.31 -0.21
CA PRO A 41 20.30 2.08 1.21
C PRO A 41 19.07 1.20 1.47
N PHE A 42 18.25 0.93 0.46
CA PHE A 42 17.07 0.07 0.52
C PHE A 42 16.78 -0.57 -0.84
N GLY A 43 15.88 -1.55 -0.87
CA GLY A 43 15.48 -2.27 -2.08
C GLY A 43 15.98 -3.71 -2.09
N THR A 44 15.95 -4.35 -3.26
CA THR A 44 16.23 -5.79 -3.39
C THR A 44 17.63 -6.17 -2.91
N GLY A 45 18.66 -5.39 -3.25
CA GLY A 45 20.04 -5.66 -2.83
C GLY A 45 20.22 -5.75 -1.31
N PRO A 46 19.89 -4.67 -0.57
CA PRO A 46 19.93 -4.67 0.88
C PRO A 46 19.02 -5.73 1.52
N ALA A 47 17.84 -5.97 0.94
CA ALA A 47 16.93 -7.01 1.41
C ALA A 47 17.61 -8.38 1.34
N ILE A 48 18.17 -8.78 0.19
CA ILE A 48 18.89 -10.05 0.03
C ILE A 48 20.07 -10.16 0.99
N SER A 49 20.85 -9.09 1.17
CA SER A 49 21.94 -9.06 2.16
C SER A 49 21.44 -9.37 3.58
N ASN A 50 20.31 -8.77 3.98
CA ASN A 50 19.69 -9.02 5.28
C ASN A 50 19.16 -10.46 5.41
N MET A 51 18.61 -11.05 4.33
CA MET A 51 18.15 -12.44 4.34
C MET A 51 19.32 -13.40 4.57
N LEU A 52 20.44 -13.18 3.87
CA LEU A 52 21.63 -14.04 3.98
C LEU A 52 22.30 -13.90 5.34
N ALA A 53 22.31 -12.70 5.91
CA ALA A 53 22.87 -12.45 7.25
C ALA A 53 22.02 -13.03 8.39
N SER A 54 20.72 -13.30 8.15
CA SER A 54 19.82 -13.83 9.18
C SER A 54 18.80 -14.82 8.57
N PRO A 55 19.22 -16.05 8.21
CA PRO A 55 18.38 -17.00 7.48
C PRO A 55 17.11 -17.44 8.23
N SER A 56 17.14 -17.41 9.57
CA SER A 56 16.02 -17.76 10.43
C SER A 56 15.12 -16.57 10.82
N ARG A 57 15.43 -15.36 10.34
CA ARG A 57 14.65 -14.17 10.67
C ARG A 57 13.32 -14.18 9.94
N GLU A 58 12.25 -14.08 10.71
CA GLU A 58 10.90 -13.92 10.15
C GLU A 58 10.77 -12.54 9.49
N PHE A 59 10.25 -12.51 8.26
CA PHE A 59 9.99 -11.26 7.56
C PHE A 59 8.70 -10.65 8.06
N LEU A 60 8.79 -9.40 8.50
CA LEU A 60 7.65 -8.63 8.93
C LEU A 60 7.11 -7.78 7.77
N THR A 61 5.81 -7.55 7.78
CA THR A 61 5.10 -6.67 6.85
C THR A 61 4.08 -5.84 7.62
N TYR A 62 3.55 -4.80 6.98
CA TYR A 62 2.47 -4.01 7.55
C TYR A 62 1.27 -4.89 7.87
N ASN A 63 0.66 -4.62 9.02
CA ASN A 63 -0.59 -5.26 9.42
C ASN A 63 -1.70 -4.90 8.42
N THR A 64 -2.46 -5.90 7.96
CA THR A 64 -3.57 -5.76 7.01
C THR A 64 -4.63 -4.76 7.46
N GLU A 65 -4.79 -4.57 8.77
CA GLU A 65 -5.71 -3.60 9.37
C GLU A 65 -5.41 -2.16 8.91
N SER A 66 -4.13 -1.80 8.74
CA SER A 66 -3.77 -0.50 8.20
C SER A 66 -4.30 -0.28 6.77
N PHE A 67 -4.29 -1.32 5.94
CA PHE A 67 -4.87 -1.24 4.59
C PHE A 67 -6.40 -1.21 4.61
N LYS A 68 -7.05 -1.85 5.60
CA LYS A 68 -8.50 -1.77 5.80
C LYS A 68 -8.93 -0.33 6.11
N MET A 69 -8.20 0.36 6.99
CA MET A 69 -8.45 1.79 7.30
C MET A 69 -8.37 2.67 6.03
N LEU A 70 -7.36 2.43 5.17
CA LEU A 70 -7.25 3.14 3.90
C LEU A 70 -8.42 2.83 2.96
N SER A 71 -8.81 1.56 2.85
CA SER A 71 -9.91 1.13 1.98
C SER A 71 -11.25 1.75 2.41
N GLU A 72 -11.54 1.76 3.71
CA GLU A 72 -12.73 2.41 4.26
C GLU A 72 -12.72 3.92 3.95
N PHE A 73 -11.59 4.57 4.18
CA PHE A 73 -11.42 5.98 3.90
C PHE A 73 -11.63 6.34 2.43
N PHE A 74 -11.03 5.60 1.51
CA PHE A 74 -11.20 5.84 0.07
C PHE A 74 -12.64 5.61 -0.36
N SER A 75 -13.32 4.61 0.21
CA SER A 75 -14.74 4.37 -0.06
C SER A 75 -15.62 5.55 0.38
N ILE A 76 -15.27 6.23 1.48
CA ILE A 76 -15.96 7.44 1.94
C ILE A 76 -15.69 8.61 0.98
N ILE A 77 -14.43 8.81 0.58
CA ILE A 77 -14.04 9.90 -0.34
C ILE A 77 -14.69 9.75 -1.72
N GLU A 78 -14.77 8.53 -2.25
CA GLU A 78 -15.36 8.26 -3.57
C GLU A 78 -16.86 8.50 -3.61
N LYS A 79 -17.58 8.14 -2.53
CA LYS A 79 -19.03 8.31 -2.47
C LYS A 79 -19.42 9.78 -2.32
N GLU A 80 -18.61 10.56 -1.61
CA GLU A 80 -19.07 11.82 -1.02
C GLU A 80 -18.04 12.93 -1.23
N SER A 81 -18.10 13.53 -2.42
CA SER A 81 -17.32 14.71 -2.77
C SER A 81 -17.88 16.01 -2.20
N GLU A 82 -18.69 15.97 -1.12
CA GLU A 82 -19.22 17.15 -0.44
C GLU A 82 -18.60 17.39 0.96
N THR A 83 -18.14 18.62 1.19
CA THR A 83 -17.40 19.04 2.39
C THR A 83 -18.17 18.88 3.70
N LYS A 84 -19.51 18.94 3.66
CA LYS A 84 -20.37 18.84 4.85
C LYS A 84 -20.46 17.41 5.39
N PHE A 85 -20.30 16.41 4.53
CA PHE A 85 -20.37 15.00 4.89
C PHE A 85 -19.14 14.54 5.68
N TYR A 86 -17.95 14.95 5.24
CA TYR A 86 -16.64 14.57 5.80
C TYR A 86 -16.50 14.80 7.33
N ARG A 87 -17.07 15.90 7.86
CA ARG A 87 -17.03 16.21 9.30
C ARG A 87 -17.67 15.14 10.18
N ARG A 88 -18.68 14.42 9.66
CA ARG A 88 -19.37 13.35 10.39
C ARG A 88 -18.55 12.06 10.39
N TYR A 89 -17.89 11.74 9.29
CA TYR A 89 -17.18 10.46 9.10
C TYR A 89 -15.79 10.42 9.73
N LEU A 90 -15.13 11.56 9.92
CA LEU A 90 -13.86 11.61 10.66
C LEU A 90 -13.95 10.95 12.04
N LYS A 91 -15.11 11.05 12.70
CA LYS A 91 -15.35 10.42 14.01
C LYS A 91 -15.53 8.90 13.93
N MET A 92 -15.93 8.39 12.77
CA MET A 92 -16.13 6.96 12.53
C MET A 92 -14.82 6.25 12.16
N LEU A 93 -13.85 6.97 11.60
CA LEU A 93 -12.54 6.42 11.28
C LEU A 93 -11.82 5.91 12.54
N HIS A 94 -10.98 4.90 12.33
CA HIS A 94 -10.10 4.38 13.37
C HIS A 94 -9.25 5.50 13.99
N PRO A 95 -9.05 5.54 15.33
CA PRO A 95 -8.33 6.62 16.02
C PRO A 95 -6.94 6.92 15.43
N VAL A 96 -6.15 5.88 15.18
CA VAL A 96 -4.81 6.00 14.58
C VAL A 96 -4.84 6.68 13.20
N PHE A 97 -5.81 6.33 12.36
CA PHE A 97 -5.92 6.98 11.05
C PHE A 97 -6.42 8.41 11.16
N ARG A 98 -7.36 8.68 12.08
CA ARG A 98 -7.82 10.05 12.37
C ARG A 98 -6.68 10.94 12.86
N GLU A 99 -5.83 10.45 13.75
CA GLU A 99 -4.63 11.16 14.23
C GLU A 99 -3.67 11.47 13.08
N TYR A 100 -3.43 10.51 12.19
CA TYR A 100 -2.66 10.75 10.96
C TYR A 100 -3.26 11.88 10.12
N LEU A 101 -4.57 11.84 9.83
CA LEU A 101 -5.24 12.86 9.04
C LEU A 101 -5.16 14.26 9.67
N ILE A 102 -5.22 14.35 11.01
CA ILE A 102 -5.02 15.60 11.75
C ILE A 102 -3.57 16.08 11.59
N SER A 103 -2.59 15.20 11.76
CA SER A 103 -1.16 15.56 11.67
C SER A 103 -0.74 16.12 10.31
N ILE A 104 -1.46 15.78 9.24
CA ILE A 104 -1.21 16.29 7.89
C ILE A 104 -2.14 17.45 7.49
N ASN A 105 -2.88 18.04 8.44
CA ASN A 105 -3.86 19.10 8.20
C ASN A 105 -4.87 18.76 7.08
N PHE A 106 -5.31 17.49 7.02
CA PHE A 106 -6.11 17.02 5.89
C PHE A 106 -7.42 17.78 5.70
N ARG A 107 -8.01 18.29 6.78
CA ARG A 107 -9.26 19.08 6.72
C ARG A 107 -9.10 20.35 5.87
N ASP A 108 -8.00 21.07 6.02
CA ASP A 108 -7.77 22.32 5.29
C ASP A 108 -7.46 22.02 3.83
N ALA A 109 -6.63 21.00 3.59
CA ALA A 109 -6.36 20.50 2.24
C ALA A 109 -7.64 20.04 1.53
N LEU A 110 -8.54 19.33 2.21
CA LEU A 110 -9.80 18.90 1.63
C LEU A 110 -10.69 20.10 1.29
N THR A 111 -10.75 21.11 2.15
CA THR A 111 -11.49 22.35 1.90
C THR A 111 -10.96 23.07 0.66
N GLU A 112 -9.64 23.17 0.52
CA GLU A 112 -8.98 23.72 -0.67
C GLU A 112 -9.29 22.90 -1.93
N ILE A 113 -9.26 21.57 -1.82
CA ILE A 113 -9.58 20.68 -2.95
C ILE A 113 -11.02 20.91 -3.41
N HIS A 114 -12.00 20.98 -2.51
CA HIS A 114 -13.39 21.26 -2.88
C HIS A 114 -13.55 22.63 -3.53
N SER A 115 -12.98 23.70 -2.95
CA SER A 115 -13.12 25.06 -3.49
C SER A 115 -12.51 25.22 -4.89
N ASN A 116 -11.57 24.35 -5.25
CA ASN A 116 -10.88 24.35 -6.54
C ASN A 116 -11.36 23.24 -7.50
N SER A 117 -12.51 22.62 -7.23
CA SER A 117 -13.07 21.55 -8.05
C SER A 117 -14.49 21.88 -8.49
N SER A 118 -14.73 21.90 -9.81
CA SER A 118 -16.03 22.17 -10.41
C SER A 118 -16.84 20.90 -10.74
N SER A 119 -16.24 19.73 -10.51
CA SER A 119 -16.84 18.42 -10.77
C SER A 119 -16.22 17.33 -9.90
N THR A 120 -16.94 16.22 -9.69
CA THR A 120 -16.42 15.03 -9.00
C THR A 120 -15.12 14.52 -9.62
N GLN A 121 -14.99 14.54 -10.95
CA GLN A 121 -13.76 14.11 -11.63
C GLN A 121 -12.56 15.03 -11.28
N SER A 122 -12.76 16.35 -11.32
CA SER A 122 -11.72 17.31 -10.95
C SER A 122 -11.33 17.22 -9.46
N PHE A 123 -12.31 16.94 -8.59
CA PHE A 123 -12.12 16.67 -7.17
C PHE A 123 -11.24 15.43 -6.96
N MET A 124 -11.61 14.29 -7.55
CA MET A 124 -10.85 13.04 -7.39
C MET A 124 -9.42 13.18 -7.90
N LYS A 125 -9.21 13.89 -9.03
CA LYS A 125 -7.86 14.16 -9.55
C LYS A 125 -7.01 14.96 -8.55
N ARG A 126 -7.57 16.00 -7.95
CA ARG A 126 -6.87 16.82 -6.94
C ARG A 126 -6.65 16.04 -5.66
N PHE A 127 -7.63 15.25 -5.22
CA PHE A 127 -7.52 14.37 -4.08
C PHE A 127 -6.36 13.39 -4.26
N TRP A 128 -6.29 12.63 -5.36
CA TRP A 128 -5.21 11.65 -5.57
C TRP A 128 -3.83 12.30 -5.75
N ARG A 129 -3.78 13.54 -6.25
CA ARG A 129 -2.53 14.31 -6.27
C ARG A 129 -2.06 14.66 -4.86
N TYR A 130 -3.01 15.04 -3.99
CA TYR A 130 -2.75 15.31 -2.58
C TYR A 130 -2.43 14.02 -1.82
N PHE A 131 -3.36 13.07 -1.75
CA PHE A 131 -3.26 11.77 -1.07
C PHE A 131 -2.53 10.73 -1.93
N ASN A 132 -1.30 11.05 -2.30
CA ASN A 132 -0.46 10.21 -3.15
C ASN A 132 0.23 9.06 -2.39
N MET A 133 1.00 8.24 -3.13
CA MET A 133 1.74 7.08 -2.59
C MET A 133 2.62 7.43 -1.38
N PHE A 134 3.26 8.61 -1.35
CA PHE A 134 4.05 9.00 -0.17
C PHE A 134 3.19 9.23 1.08
N ARG A 135 1.97 9.76 0.94
CA ARG A 135 1.07 9.89 2.09
C ARG A 135 0.56 8.53 2.56
N ILE A 136 0.27 7.61 1.64
CA ILE A 136 -0.04 6.22 1.98
C ILE A 136 1.11 5.59 2.78
N LEU A 137 2.34 5.67 2.30
CA LEU A 137 3.51 5.13 3.01
C LEU A 137 3.73 5.79 4.38
N LYS A 138 3.58 7.12 4.46
CA LYS A 138 3.66 7.84 5.74
C LYS A 138 2.58 7.39 6.72
N PHE A 139 1.36 7.12 6.24
CA PHE A 139 0.32 6.56 7.09
C PHE A 139 0.69 5.16 7.57
N LEU A 140 1.17 4.27 6.69
CA LEU A 140 1.56 2.92 7.11
C LEU A 140 2.65 2.94 8.18
N HIS A 141 3.63 3.84 8.07
CA HIS A 141 4.62 4.07 9.14
C HIS A 141 3.99 4.62 10.42
N HIS A 142 3.12 5.63 10.30
CA HIS A 142 2.42 6.18 11.46
C HIS A 142 1.58 5.11 12.17
N ALA A 143 0.87 4.26 11.43
CA ALA A 143 0.07 3.17 11.99
C ALA A 143 0.95 2.19 12.76
N ARG A 144 2.09 1.78 12.18
CA ARG A 144 3.10 0.93 12.83
C ARG A 144 3.58 1.53 14.15
N GLU A 145 3.91 2.82 14.15
CA GLU A 145 4.42 3.53 15.33
C GLU A 145 3.36 3.75 16.40
N ASN A 146 2.06 3.66 16.04
CA ASN A 146 0.93 3.93 16.93
C ASN A 146 0.06 2.68 17.16
N GLY A 147 0.69 1.52 17.32
CA GLY A 147 0.06 0.30 17.83
C GLY A 147 -0.45 -0.68 16.78
N ILE A 148 -0.39 -0.34 15.49
CA ILE A 148 -0.71 -1.25 14.37
C ILE A 148 0.60 -1.90 13.90
N CYS A 149 1.25 -2.63 14.81
CA CYS A 149 2.60 -3.18 14.63
C CYS A 149 2.72 -4.06 13.38
N ASP A 150 3.92 -4.11 12.80
CA ASP A 150 4.21 -5.07 11.74
C ASP A 150 4.05 -6.51 12.26
N LEU A 151 3.54 -7.38 11.40
CA LEU A 151 3.30 -8.78 11.69
C LEU A 151 4.03 -9.67 10.68
N PRO A 152 4.27 -10.94 11.02
CA PRO A 152 4.88 -11.87 10.09
C PRO A 152 4.17 -11.95 8.74
N VAL A 153 4.94 -12.03 7.66
CA VAL A 153 4.41 -11.99 6.28
C VAL A 153 3.45 -13.13 5.99
N VAL A 154 3.72 -14.33 6.52
CA VAL A 154 2.90 -15.53 6.25
C VAL A 154 1.47 -15.40 6.77
N PRO A 155 1.22 -15.10 8.07
CA PRO A 155 -0.15 -14.89 8.55
C PRO A 155 -0.84 -13.70 7.89
N MET A 156 -0.13 -12.60 7.61
CA MET A 156 -0.71 -11.46 6.88
C MET A 156 -1.11 -11.80 5.45
N ALA A 157 -0.31 -12.63 4.77
CA ALA A 157 -0.63 -13.14 3.45
C ALA A 157 -1.89 -14.05 3.48
N LYS A 158 -2.00 -14.93 4.47
CA LYS A 158 -3.21 -15.76 4.65
C LYS A 158 -4.45 -14.89 4.91
N GLN A 159 -4.36 -13.95 5.84
CA GLN A 159 -5.46 -13.04 6.16
C GLN A 159 -5.89 -12.22 4.94
N PHE A 160 -4.95 -11.75 4.12
CA PHE A 160 -5.28 -11.02 2.91
C PHE A 160 -6.02 -11.89 1.88
N LEU A 161 -5.68 -13.18 1.75
CA LEU A 161 -6.42 -14.11 0.90
C LEU A 161 -7.85 -14.35 1.43
N GLU A 162 -8.00 -14.50 2.74
CA GLU A 162 -9.31 -14.62 3.39
C GLU A 162 -10.17 -13.37 3.18
N ASP A 163 -9.59 -12.17 3.33
CA ASP A 163 -10.27 -10.90 3.04
C ASP A 163 -10.71 -10.78 1.57
N LYS A 164 -10.08 -11.54 0.65
CA LYS A 164 -10.48 -11.66 -0.76
C LYS A 164 -11.50 -12.79 -1.01
N GLY A 165 -11.96 -13.48 0.02
CA GLY A 165 -12.90 -14.60 -0.07
C GLY A 165 -12.25 -15.96 -0.37
N LEU A 166 -10.92 -16.06 -0.33
CA LEU A 166 -10.18 -17.30 -0.59
C LEU A 166 -9.77 -17.93 0.74
N ILE A 167 -10.65 -18.78 1.27
CA ILE A 167 -10.44 -19.45 2.55
C ILE A 167 -9.49 -20.64 2.35
N LEU A 168 -8.33 -20.54 2.99
CA LEU A 168 -7.33 -21.59 3.03
C LEU A 168 -7.66 -22.59 4.14
N LYS A 169 -7.95 -23.84 3.77
CA LYS A 169 -8.24 -24.91 4.73
C LYS A 169 -7.00 -25.75 4.98
N GLY A 170 -6.65 -25.95 6.25
CA GLY A 170 -5.55 -26.82 6.66
C GLY A 170 -4.21 -26.10 6.80
N LYS A 171 -3.13 -26.88 6.89
CA LYS A 171 -1.77 -26.35 6.97
C LYS A 171 -1.23 -26.17 5.55
N HIS A 172 -0.80 -24.96 5.24
CA HIS A 172 -0.15 -24.64 3.96
C HIS A 172 1.27 -24.16 4.21
N GLU A 173 2.20 -24.69 3.42
CA GLU A 173 3.57 -24.24 3.37
C GLU A 173 3.65 -22.86 2.71
N VAL A 174 4.73 -22.12 3.00
CA VAL A 174 4.96 -20.78 2.40
C VAL A 174 4.93 -20.84 0.86
N ARG A 175 5.41 -21.95 0.28
CA ARG A 175 5.44 -22.17 -1.17
C ARG A 175 4.05 -22.27 -1.78
N ASP A 176 3.10 -22.86 -1.06
CA ASP A 176 1.71 -23.04 -1.54
C ASP A 176 1.02 -21.68 -1.61
N ILE A 177 1.15 -20.90 -0.53
CA ILE A 177 0.64 -19.52 -0.44
C ILE A 177 1.21 -18.68 -1.58
N LEU A 178 2.53 -18.71 -1.80
CA LEU A 178 3.18 -17.99 -2.90
C LEU A 178 2.66 -18.41 -4.28
N THR A 179 2.36 -19.70 -4.46
CA THR A 179 1.84 -20.21 -5.74
C THR A 179 0.44 -19.68 -6.01
N LEU A 180 -0.41 -19.59 -4.98
CA LEU A 180 -1.74 -18.98 -5.09
C LEU A 180 -1.68 -17.50 -5.49
N TYR A 181 -0.83 -16.71 -4.84
CA TYR A 181 -0.63 -15.31 -5.23
C TYR A 181 -0.20 -15.17 -6.70
N ARG A 182 0.69 -16.05 -7.17
CA ARG A 182 1.11 -16.05 -8.58
C ARG A 182 -0.01 -16.44 -9.56
N GLN A 183 -0.97 -17.24 -9.13
CA GLN A 183 -2.16 -17.55 -9.94
C GLN A 183 -3.09 -16.33 -9.99
N LEU A 184 -3.33 -15.68 -8.84
CA LEU A 184 -4.12 -14.45 -8.74
C LEU A 184 -3.56 -13.32 -9.61
N ASP A 185 -2.25 -13.07 -9.57
CA ASP A 185 -1.59 -12.03 -10.36
C ASP A 185 -1.72 -12.27 -11.88
N ARG A 186 -1.95 -13.52 -12.30
CA ARG A 186 -2.18 -13.88 -13.70
C ARG A 186 -3.66 -13.82 -14.11
N GLY A 187 -4.55 -13.43 -13.20
CA GLY A 187 -6.00 -13.46 -13.42
C GLY A 187 -6.58 -14.87 -13.49
N ALA A 188 -5.87 -15.90 -13.01
CA ALA A 188 -6.39 -17.25 -12.92
C ALA A 188 -7.29 -17.40 -11.68
N ILE A 189 -8.32 -18.24 -11.79
CA ILE A 189 -9.06 -18.73 -10.61
C ILE A 189 -8.05 -19.59 -9.81
N PRO A 190 -7.76 -19.27 -8.54
CA PRO A 190 -6.73 -19.99 -7.79
C PRO A 190 -7.17 -21.44 -7.57
N ASP A 191 -6.26 -22.38 -7.85
CA ASP A 191 -6.47 -23.78 -7.48
C ASP A 191 -6.10 -23.91 -5.99
N LEU A 192 -7.13 -23.88 -5.14
CA LEU A 192 -6.94 -23.93 -3.70
C LEU A 192 -6.29 -25.27 -3.32
N PRO A 193 -5.08 -25.28 -2.72
CA PRO A 193 -4.48 -26.51 -2.21
C PRO A 193 -5.46 -27.14 -1.21
N ARG A 194 -5.78 -28.41 -1.44
CA ARG A 194 -6.68 -29.20 -0.59
C ARG A 194 -6.07 -29.49 0.77
#